data_AF-A0A2N9HHZ2-F1
#
_entry.id   AF-A0A2N9HHZ2-F1
#
_cell.length_a   1.000
_cell.length_b   1.000
_cell.length_c   1.000
_cell.angle_alpha   90.00
_cell.angle_beta   90.00
_cell.angle_gamma   90.00
#
_symmetry.space_group_name_H-M   'P 1'
#
loop_
_entity.id
_entity.type
_entity.pdbx_description
1 polymer ?
#
loop_
_entity_poly.entity_id
_entity_poly.type
_entity_poly.pdbx_seq_one_letter_code
_entity_poly.pdbx_strand_id
1 'polypeptide(L)'
;MNLYCQAVVDKYTHTFIFIGELKKLVEEGKIKYIGLSEASASTIRGAHAVHPITAVQLEWSLWSRDVEEDIIPTCRELGIGIVAYSPLGRGFFSSGPKVVENLSNNDVRKYLPRFLPENLEHNKTIFERVNELAARKGCTSSQLALAWVHHQGKDVCPIPGTTKIENFNQNIGALSVRLTPEEMVELESFASEKGVKGDRYVNIAVSTWKNSETPPLSSWKAS
;
A
#
# COMPACT_ATOMS: atom_id res chain seq x y z
N MET A 1 -3.24 -19.71 13.04
CA MET A 1 -3.38 -18.41 12.34
C MET A 1 -2.92 -18.58 10.89
N ASN A 2 -3.59 -17.99 9.89
CA ASN A 2 -3.27 -18.27 8.48
C ASN A 2 -2.01 -17.53 8.00
N LEU A 3 -2.00 -16.20 8.05
CA LEU A 3 -0.84 -15.38 7.70
C LEU A 3 -0.40 -14.58 8.94
N TYR A 4 0.89 -14.61 9.26
CA TYR A 4 1.48 -13.72 10.25
C TYR A 4 2.46 -12.77 9.57
N CYS A 5 2.24 -11.46 9.73
CA CYS A 5 3.09 -10.43 9.15
C CYS A 5 3.94 -9.74 10.21
N GLN A 6 5.23 -9.55 9.93
CA GLN A 6 6.02 -8.56 10.65
C GLN A 6 5.48 -7.17 10.30
N ALA A 7 4.86 -6.49 11.27
CA ALA A 7 4.11 -5.25 11.02
C ALA A 7 5.00 -4.06 10.63
N VAL A 8 6.20 -3.99 11.19
CA VAL A 8 7.21 -2.98 10.83
C VAL A 8 8.56 -3.67 10.77
N VAL A 9 9.24 -3.51 9.64
CA VAL A 9 10.67 -3.80 9.52
C VAL A 9 11.42 -2.51 9.82
N ASP A 10 12.32 -2.55 10.79
CA ASP A 10 13.18 -1.43 11.13
C ASP A 10 14.64 -1.86 11.29
N LYS A 11 15.52 -0.87 11.34
CA LYS A 11 16.97 -1.04 11.47
C LYS A 11 17.43 -1.60 12.82
N TYR A 12 16.53 -1.75 13.79
CA TYR A 12 16.85 -2.26 15.14
C TYR A 12 16.49 -3.74 15.28
N THR A 13 15.63 -4.22 14.40
CA THR A 13 15.18 -5.61 14.37
C THR A 13 16.08 -6.44 13.45
N HIS A 14 16.59 -7.56 13.96
CA HIS A 14 17.29 -8.54 13.13
C HIS A 14 16.26 -9.41 12.41
N THR A 15 15.70 -8.87 11.31
CA THR A 15 14.57 -9.46 10.58
C THR A 15 14.86 -10.92 10.19
N PHE A 16 16.08 -11.24 9.77
CA PHE A 16 16.43 -12.61 9.39
C PHE A 16 16.36 -13.61 10.56
N ILE A 17 16.71 -13.19 11.78
CA ILE A 17 16.54 -14.01 12.98
C ILE A 17 15.04 -14.17 13.30
N PHE A 18 14.28 -13.08 13.20
CA PHE A 18 12.84 -13.11 13.42
C PHE A 18 12.13 -14.08 12.46
N ILE A 19 12.48 -14.06 11.17
CA ILE A 19 11.96 -14.99 10.17
C ILE A 19 12.38 -16.43 10.50
N GLY A 20 13.58 -16.64 11.03
CA GLY A 20 14.03 -17.94 11.53
C GLY A 20 13.15 -18.48 12.67
N GLU A 21 12.71 -17.63 13.60
CA GLU A 21 11.78 -18.02 14.66
C GLU A 21 10.37 -18.28 14.13
N LEU A 22 9.89 -17.45 13.20
CA LEU A 22 8.59 -17.67 12.55
C LEU A 22 8.57 -18.97 11.73
N LYS A 23 9.69 -19.35 11.10
CA LYS A 23 9.84 -20.64 10.42
C LYS A 23 9.55 -21.81 11.37
N LYS A 24 10.05 -21.78 12.62
CA LYS A 24 9.75 -22.82 13.62
C LYS A 24 8.24 -22.87 13.91
N LEU A 25 7.58 -21.72 14.01
CA LEU A 25 6.12 -21.68 14.21
C LEU A 25 5.33 -22.25 13.01
N VAL A 26 5.87 -22.15 11.79
CA VAL A 26 5.33 -22.83 10.61
C VAL A 26 5.50 -24.34 10.72
N GLU A 27 6.71 -24.80 11.08
CA GLU A 27 7.03 -26.23 11.26
C GLU A 27 6.20 -26.87 12.38
N GLU A 28 5.91 -26.13 13.45
CA GLU A 28 5.02 -26.53 14.54
C GLU A 28 3.52 -26.45 14.18
N GLY A 29 3.16 -25.94 12.99
CA GLY A 29 1.78 -25.81 12.53
C GLY A 29 0.97 -24.70 13.20
N LYS A 30 1.61 -23.80 13.97
CA LYS A 30 0.94 -22.68 14.67
C LYS A 30 0.54 -21.57 13.71
N ILE A 31 1.36 -21.34 12.69
CA ILE A 31 1.06 -20.44 11.56
C ILE A 31 1.24 -21.19 10.24
N LYS A 32 0.54 -20.76 9.19
CA LYS A 32 0.68 -21.38 7.86
C LYS A 32 1.64 -20.61 6.95
N TYR A 33 1.62 -19.28 7.04
CA TYR A 33 2.32 -18.39 6.11
C TYR A 33 2.97 -17.22 6.85
N ILE A 34 4.08 -16.73 6.29
CA ILE A 34 4.81 -15.56 6.78
C ILE A 34 4.66 -14.41 5.78
N GLY A 35 4.43 -13.21 6.29
CA GLY A 35 4.43 -11.98 5.51
C GLY A 35 5.33 -10.91 6.10
N LEU A 36 5.60 -9.90 5.28
CA LEU A 36 6.31 -8.69 5.68
C LEU A 36 5.43 -7.46 5.42
N SER A 37 5.75 -6.35 6.08
CA SER A 37 5.11 -5.06 5.85
C SER A 37 6.17 -3.97 5.78
N GLU A 38 6.03 -3.07 4.80
CA GLU A 38 6.92 -1.90 4.62
C GLU A 38 8.42 -2.27 4.62
N ALA A 39 8.78 -3.38 3.97
CA ALA A 39 10.15 -3.89 3.88
C ALA A 39 10.83 -3.47 2.57
N SER A 40 12.13 -3.17 2.62
CA SER A 40 12.95 -2.87 1.45
C SER A 40 13.19 -4.10 0.57
N ALA A 41 13.57 -3.89 -0.70
CA ALA A 41 13.83 -4.99 -1.63
C ALA A 41 14.92 -5.95 -1.15
N SER A 42 16.01 -5.43 -0.58
CA SER A 42 17.10 -6.24 0.01
C SER A 42 16.58 -7.10 1.18
N THR A 43 15.77 -6.52 2.06
CA THR A 43 15.19 -7.19 3.21
C THR A 43 14.24 -8.29 2.76
N ILE A 44 13.39 -8.03 1.78
CA ILE A 44 12.47 -9.02 1.21
C ILE A 44 13.26 -10.22 0.68
N ARG A 45 14.31 -9.98 -0.12
CA ARG A 45 15.17 -11.06 -0.67
C ARG A 45 15.85 -11.86 0.43
N GLY A 46 16.45 -11.18 1.41
CA GLY A 46 17.13 -11.85 2.52
C GLY A 46 16.18 -12.67 3.38
N ALA A 47 14.99 -12.15 3.69
CA ALA A 47 13.97 -12.86 4.43
C ALA A 47 13.45 -14.08 3.66
N HIS A 48 13.19 -13.92 2.37
CA HIS A 48 12.72 -15.01 1.50
C HIS A 48 13.74 -16.14 1.38
N ALA A 49 15.04 -15.83 1.44
CA ALA A 49 16.11 -16.85 1.48
C ALA A 49 16.12 -17.66 2.80
N VAL A 50 15.64 -17.10 3.92
CA VAL A 50 15.52 -17.82 5.20
C VAL A 50 14.29 -18.72 5.21
N HIS A 51 13.13 -18.19 4.78
CA HIS A 51 11.88 -18.93 4.62
C HIS A 51 10.99 -18.22 3.58
N PRO A 52 10.22 -18.95 2.74
CA PRO A 52 9.37 -18.33 1.74
C PRO A 52 8.39 -17.31 2.32
N ILE A 53 8.52 -16.05 1.88
CA ILE A 53 7.58 -14.98 2.20
C ILE A 53 6.38 -15.10 1.28
N THR A 54 5.18 -15.19 1.85
CA THR A 54 3.92 -15.37 1.11
C THR A 54 3.35 -14.05 0.60
N ALA A 55 3.47 -12.98 1.40
CA ALA A 55 2.93 -11.68 1.03
C ALA A 55 3.75 -10.52 1.60
N VAL A 56 3.82 -9.41 0.85
CA VAL A 56 4.33 -8.12 1.32
C VAL A 56 3.17 -7.11 1.34
N GLN A 57 2.96 -6.49 2.50
CA GLN A 57 1.97 -5.43 2.68
C GLN A 57 2.65 -4.05 2.57
N LEU A 58 2.09 -3.14 1.77
CA LEU A 58 2.66 -1.81 1.51
C LEU A 58 1.59 -0.81 1.07
N GLU A 59 1.88 0.49 1.15
CA GLU A 59 0.97 1.51 0.60
C GLU A 59 1.07 1.54 -0.92
N TRP A 60 -0.02 1.21 -1.61
CA TRP A 60 -0.11 1.34 -3.06
C TRP A 60 -1.50 1.77 -3.49
N SER A 61 -1.56 2.85 -4.25
CA SER A 61 -2.79 3.41 -4.81
C SER A 61 -2.44 4.29 -6.01
N LEU A 62 -3.45 4.78 -6.73
CA LEU A 62 -3.25 5.85 -7.71
C LEU A 62 -2.50 7.06 -7.11
N TRP A 63 -2.58 7.28 -5.78
CA TRP A 63 -1.94 8.39 -5.09
C TRP A 63 -0.51 8.12 -4.59
N SER A 64 -0.13 6.84 -4.49
CA SER A 64 1.11 6.37 -3.86
C SER A 64 1.70 5.26 -4.71
N ARG A 65 2.65 5.60 -5.58
CA ARG A 65 3.22 4.69 -6.59
C ARG A 65 4.73 4.48 -6.43
N ASP A 66 5.32 4.97 -5.35
CA ASP A 66 6.76 4.90 -5.09
C ASP A 66 7.30 3.46 -5.01
N VAL A 67 6.44 2.49 -4.69
CA VAL A 67 6.79 1.07 -4.61
C VAL A 67 7.01 0.39 -5.96
N GLU A 68 6.56 1.01 -7.07
CA GLU A 68 6.60 0.42 -8.40
C GLU A 68 8.02 0.30 -8.97
N GLU A 69 8.96 1.10 -8.48
CA GLU A 69 10.36 1.08 -8.91
C GLU A 69 11.08 -0.20 -8.44
N ASP A 70 10.97 -0.54 -7.15
CA ASP A 70 11.81 -1.58 -6.55
C ASP A 70 11.03 -2.75 -5.94
N ILE A 71 9.94 -2.45 -5.21
CA ILE A 71 9.27 -3.43 -4.36
C ILE A 71 8.34 -4.33 -5.16
N ILE A 72 7.55 -3.74 -6.07
CA ILE A 72 6.63 -4.51 -6.93
C ILE A 72 7.40 -5.49 -7.84
N PRO A 73 8.48 -5.08 -8.55
CA PRO A 73 9.30 -6.02 -9.32
C PRO A 73 9.91 -7.12 -8.46
N THR A 74 10.42 -6.78 -7.27
CA THR A 74 11.02 -7.76 -6.35
C THR A 74 9.99 -8.80 -5.88
N CYS A 75 8.76 -8.39 -5.55
CA CYS A 75 7.71 -9.32 -5.16
C CYS A 75 7.36 -10.27 -6.32
N ARG A 76 7.23 -9.74 -7.54
CA ARG A 76 6.91 -10.54 -8.73
C ARG A 76 8.00 -11.53 -9.10
N GLU A 77 9.25 -11.12 -9.04
CA GLU A 77 10.41 -11.99 -9.28
C GLU A 77 10.43 -13.20 -8.34
N LEU A 78 10.09 -12.97 -7.07
CA LEU A 78 10.09 -14.01 -6.02
C LEU A 78 8.75 -14.77 -5.89
N GLY A 79 7.74 -14.45 -6.72
CA GLY A 79 6.42 -15.06 -6.65
C GLY A 79 5.64 -14.72 -5.38
N ILE A 80 5.87 -13.54 -4.79
CA ILE A 80 5.27 -13.07 -3.54
C ILE A 80 4.01 -12.25 -3.83
N GLY A 81 2.93 -12.50 -3.09
CA GLY A 81 1.70 -11.70 -3.19
C GLY A 81 1.86 -10.27 -2.65
N ILE A 82 1.14 -9.32 -3.22
CA ILE A 82 1.18 -7.90 -2.85
C ILE A 82 -0.13 -7.52 -2.17
N VAL A 83 -0.05 -7.05 -0.92
CA VAL A 83 -1.22 -6.61 -0.14
C VAL A 83 -1.21 -5.09 -0.03
N ALA A 84 -2.04 -4.43 -0.83
CA ALA A 84 -2.05 -2.97 -0.92
C ALA A 84 -2.95 -2.34 0.16
N TYR A 85 -2.37 -1.61 1.11
CA TYR A 85 -3.12 -0.83 2.09
C TYR A 85 -3.33 0.62 1.64
N SER A 86 -4.32 1.29 2.23
CA SER A 86 -4.79 2.63 1.83
C SER A 86 -5.04 2.79 0.32
N PRO A 87 -5.69 1.81 -0.36
CA PRO A 87 -5.86 1.86 -1.83
C PRO A 87 -6.69 3.07 -2.31
N LEU A 88 -7.44 3.71 -1.41
CA LEU A 88 -8.25 4.90 -1.68
C LEU A 88 -7.57 6.22 -1.29
N GLY A 89 -6.24 6.24 -1.18
CA GLY A 89 -5.49 7.45 -0.84
C GLY A 89 -5.89 8.03 0.52
N ARG A 90 -6.07 7.15 1.52
CA ARG A 90 -6.49 7.52 2.89
C ARG A 90 -7.81 8.30 2.95
N GLY A 91 -8.73 7.99 2.03
CA GLY A 91 -10.07 8.58 1.92
C GLY A 91 -10.17 9.69 0.87
N PHE A 92 -9.05 10.10 0.28
CA PHE A 92 -9.02 11.14 -0.74
C PHE A 92 -9.86 10.74 -1.97
N PHE A 93 -9.75 9.51 -2.48
CA PHE A 93 -10.56 9.09 -3.63
C PHE A 93 -12.03 8.84 -3.32
N SER A 94 -12.42 8.88 -2.05
CA SER A 94 -13.82 8.74 -1.65
C SER A 94 -14.55 10.06 -1.49
N SER A 95 -13.87 11.08 -0.96
CA SER A 95 -14.49 12.36 -0.64
C SER A 95 -13.83 13.56 -1.32
N GLY A 96 -12.76 13.34 -2.08
CA GLY A 96 -11.95 14.39 -2.68
C GLY A 96 -11.34 15.32 -1.62
N PRO A 97 -11.15 16.61 -1.93
CA PRO A 97 -10.58 17.58 -0.98
C PRO A 97 -11.44 17.74 0.29
N LYS A 98 -12.75 17.47 0.23
CA LYS A 98 -13.66 17.54 1.39
C LYS A 98 -13.36 16.51 2.47
N VAL A 99 -12.46 15.57 2.21
CA VAL A 99 -11.98 14.63 3.23
C VAL A 99 -11.46 15.37 4.47
N VAL A 100 -10.78 16.51 4.31
CA VAL A 100 -10.17 17.26 5.43
C VAL A 100 -11.19 17.92 6.35
N GLU A 101 -12.36 18.29 5.82
CA GLU A 101 -13.48 18.89 6.57
C GLU A 101 -14.08 17.91 7.57
N ASN A 102 -13.99 16.60 7.27
CA ASN A 102 -14.57 15.53 8.07
C ASN A 102 -13.56 14.88 9.04
N LEU A 103 -12.33 15.39 9.10
CA LEU A 103 -11.30 14.86 9.99
C LEU A 103 -11.46 15.41 11.40
N SER A 104 -11.39 14.53 12.41
CA SER A 104 -11.32 14.94 13.81
C SER A 104 -10.05 15.74 14.08
N ASN A 105 -10.01 16.50 15.18
CA ASN A 105 -8.85 17.34 15.51
C ASN A 105 -7.56 16.54 15.75
N ASN A 106 -7.68 15.27 16.15
CA ASN A 106 -6.54 14.41 16.43
C ASN A 106 -6.20 13.48 15.25
N ASP A 107 -6.82 13.67 14.08
CA ASP A 107 -6.55 12.82 12.92
C ASP A 107 -5.18 13.14 12.31
N VAL A 108 -4.31 12.13 12.26
CA VAL A 108 -2.94 12.25 11.74
C VAL A 108 -2.89 12.76 10.31
N ARG A 109 -3.93 12.53 9.50
CA ARG A 109 -4.01 13.00 8.10
C ARG A 109 -3.93 14.51 7.99
N LYS A 110 -4.38 15.27 9.00
CA LYS A 110 -4.28 16.75 9.01
C LYS A 110 -2.84 17.26 8.93
N TYR A 111 -1.89 16.45 9.36
CA TYR A 111 -0.48 16.80 9.37
C TYR A 111 0.28 16.23 8.17
N LEU A 112 -0.30 15.28 7.43
CA LEU A 112 0.38 14.66 6.28
C LEU A 112 0.54 15.69 5.15
N PRO A 113 1.73 15.78 4.50
CA PRO A 113 1.99 16.81 3.49
C PRO A 113 0.94 16.87 2.38
N ARG A 114 0.45 15.72 1.91
CA ARG A 114 -0.58 15.62 0.86
C ARG A 114 -1.92 16.27 1.18
N PHE A 115 -2.22 16.47 2.45
CA PHE A 115 -3.45 17.08 2.95
C PHE A 115 -3.26 18.51 3.43
N LEU A 116 -2.04 19.06 3.36
CA LEU A 116 -1.79 20.48 3.63
C LEU A 116 -2.41 21.35 2.53
N PRO A 117 -2.88 22.57 2.83
CA PRO A 117 -3.73 23.35 1.93
C PRO A 117 -3.20 23.49 0.50
N GLU A 118 -1.94 23.87 0.31
CA GLU A 118 -1.35 24.07 -1.02
C GLU A 118 -1.28 22.77 -1.82
N ASN A 119 -0.85 21.68 -1.19
CA ASN A 119 -0.76 20.37 -1.82
C ASN A 119 -2.16 19.83 -2.12
N LEU A 120 -3.12 20.02 -1.23
CA LEU A 120 -4.50 19.58 -1.39
C LEU A 120 -5.18 20.28 -2.56
N GLU A 121 -4.98 21.58 -2.73
CA GLU A 121 -5.56 22.34 -3.86
C GLU A 121 -4.98 21.87 -5.20
N HIS A 122 -3.68 21.58 -5.27
CA HIS A 122 -3.08 20.97 -6.47
C HIS A 122 -3.69 19.59 -6.73
N ASN A 123 -3.70 18.75 -5.70
CA ASN A 123 -4.17 17.38 -5.74
C ASN A 123 -5.66 17.24 -6.07
N LYS A 124 -6.48 18.24 -5.73
CA LYS A 124 -7.90 18.30 -6.10
C LYS A 124 -8.10 18.17 -7.62
N THR A 125 -7.20 18.70 -8.45
CA THR A 125 -7.28 18.54 -9.91
C THR A 125 -7.19 17.07 -10.35
N ILE A 126 -6.45 16.24 -9.60
CA ILE A 126 -6.36 14.79 -9.81
C ILE A 126 -7.69 14.13 -9.48
N PHE A 127 -8.30 14.50 -8.34
CA PHE A 127 -9.62 14.00 -7.95
C PHE A 127 -10.67 14.30 -9.01
N GLU A 128 -10.72 15.54 -9.50
CA GLU A 128 -11.70 16.00 -10.48
C GLU A 128 -11.62 15.16 -11.76
N ARG A 129 -10.41 14.94 -12.29
CA ARG A 129 -10.20 14.10 -13.49
C ARG A 129 -10.58 12.64 -13.28
N VAL A 130 -10.21 12.06 -12.13
CA VAL A 130 -10.62 10.69 -11.78
C VAL A 130 -12.14 10.59 -11.64
N ASN A 131 -12.77 11.60 -11.05
CA ASN A 131 -14.23 11.65 -10.89
C ASN A 131 -14.95 11.80 -12.24
N GLU A 132 -14.42 12.59 -13.17
CA GLU A 132 -14.95 12.71 -14.54
C GLU A 132 -14.90 11.38 -15.29
N LEU A 133 -13.78 10.66 -15.24
CA LEU A 133 -13.68 9.33 -15.85
C LEU A 133 -14.59 8.31 -15.14
N ALA A 134 -14.70 8.37 -13.82
CA ALA A 134 -15.61 7.50 -13.07
C ALA A 134 -17.06 7.72 -13.48
N ALA A 135 -17.47 8.98 -13.64
CA ALA A 135 -18.79 9.35 -14.14
C ALA A 135 -19.04 8.82 -15.57
N ARG A 136 -18.06 8.96 -16.49
CA ARG A 136 -18.16 8.38 -17.84
C ARG A 136 -18.36 6.85 -17.81
N LYS A 137 -17.73 6.16 -16.85
CA LYS A 137 -17.90 4.70 -16.66
C LYS A 137 -19.15 4.30 -15.87
N GLY A 138 -19.86 5.25 -15.27
CA GLY A 138 -21.01 4.96 -14.41
C GLY A 138 -20.61 4.30 -13.07
N CYS A 139 -19.45 4.64 -12.51
CA CYS A 139 -19.00 4.18 -11.20
C CYS A 139 -18.55 5.35 -10.31
N THR A 140 -18.30 5.10 -9.03
CA THR A 140 -17.75 6.14 -8.14
C THR A 140 -16.24 6.27 -8.29
N SER A 141 -15.67 7.43 -7.92
CA SER A 141 -14.22 7.61 -7.86
C SER A 141 -13.54 6.58 -6.95
N SER A 142 -14.16 6.21 -5.83
CA SER A 142 -13.69 5.12 -4.95
C SER A 142 -13.60 3.80 -5.71
N GLN A 143 -14.66 3.44 -6.44
CA GLN A 143 -14.70 2.21 -7.22
C GLN A 143 -13.65 2.21 -8.31
N LEU A 144 -13.49 3.32 -9.03
CA LEU A 144 -12.49 3.44 -10.09
C LEU A 144 -11.06 3.32 -9.54
N ALA A 145 -10.75 4.01 -8.45
CA ALA A 145 -9.44 3.96 -7.81
C ALA A 145 -9.12 2.56 -7.26
N LEU A 146 -10.08 1.89 -6.63
CA LEU A 146 -9.89 0.52 -6.15
C LEU A 146 -9.79 -0.49 -7.31
N ALA A 147 -10.58 -0.30 -8.36
CA ALA A 147 -10.50 -1.12 -9.57
C ALA A 147 -9.12 -1.00 -10.23
N TRP A 148 -8.53 0.19 -10.27
CA TRP A 148 -7.17 0.37 -10.76
C TRP A 148 -6.17 -0.51 -10.00
N VAL A 149 -6.24 -0.55 -8.66
CA VAL A 149 -5.36 -1.41 -7.85
C VAL A 149 -5.59 -2.89 -8.17
N HIS A 150 -6.84 -3.33 -8.33
CA HIS A 150 -7.15 -4.70 -8.74
C HIS A 150 -6.60 -5.05 -10.13
N HIS A 151 -6.52 -4.10 -11.06
CA HIS A 151 -5.99 -4.33 -12.41
C HIS A 151 -4.46 -4.38 -12.49
N GLN A 152 -3.76 -4.02 -11.40
CA GLN A 152 -2.29 -4.06 -11.37
C GLN A 152 -1.73 -5.48 -11.48
N GLY A 153 -2.50 -6.52 -11.13
CA GLY A 153 -2.09 -7.91 -11.33
C GLY A 153 -2.90 -8.90 -10.52
N LYS A 154 -2.82 -10.19 -10.88
CA LYS A 154 -3.50 -11.29 -10.16
C LYS A 154 -2.87 -11.60 -8.80
N ASP A 155 -1.64 -11.13 -8.62
CA ASP A 155 -0.81 -11.16 -7.42
C ASP A 155 -1.17 -10.05 -6.42
N VAL A 156 -2.11 -9.14 -6.76
CA VAL A 156 -2.45 -7.96 -5.96
C VAL A 156 -3.77 -8.14 -5.22
N CYS A 157 -3.75 -7.90 -3.91
CA CYS A 157 -4.90 -7.95 -3.02
C CYS A 157 -5.03 -6.64 -2.21
N PRO A 158 -5.82 -5.65 -2.67
CA PRO A 158 -6.06 -4.45 -1.87
C PRO A 158 -6.93 -4.76 -0.65
N ILE A 159 -6.66 -4.07 0.46
CA ILE A 159 -7.38 -4.23 1.73
C ILE A 159 -8.08 -2.92 2.16
N PRO A 160 -9.13 -2.47 1.43
CA PRO A 160 -9.86 -1.27 1.79
C PRO A 160 -10.66 -1.49 3.09
N GLY A 161 -10.31 -0.73 4.14
CA GLY A 161 -11.05 -0.74 5.41
C GLY A 161 -12.28 0.18 5.37
N THR A 162 -13.33 -0.18 6.12
CA THR A 162 -14.53 0.66 6.29
C THR A 162 -15.27 0.31 7.59
N THR A 163 -15.99 1.29 8.15
CA THR A 163 -16.93 1.11 9.27
C THR A 163 -18.40 1.21 8.85
N LYS A 164 -18.67 1.51 7.57
CA LYS A 164 -20.02 1.68 7.00
C LYS A 164 -20.31 0.61 5.96
N ILE A 165 -21.52 0.06 6.00
CA ILE A 165 -21.93 -1.02 5.08
C ILE A 165 -22.06 -0.53 3.63
N GLU A 166 -22.44 0.73 3.44
CA GLU A 166 -22.56 1.36 2.12
C GLU A 166 -21.19 1.41 1.43
N ASN A 167 -20.15 1.79 2.17
CA ASN A 167 -18.78 1.79 1.68
C ASN A 167 -18.27 0.37 1.39
N PHE A 168 -18.68 -0.62 2.21
CA PHE A 168 -18.34 -2.02 1.95
C PHE A 168 -18.94 -2.50 0.61
N ASN A 169 -20.22 -2.18 0.37
CA ASN A 169 -20.89 -2.49 -0.89
C ASN A 169 -20.23 -1.75 -2.07
N GLN A 170 -19.80 -0.51 -1.89
CA GLN A 170 -19.04 0.21 -2.91
C GLN A 170 -17.70 -0.48 -3.23
N ASN A 171 -16.97 -0.92 -2.20
CA ASN A 171 -15.69 -1.64 -2.39
C ASN A 171 -15.91 -2.93 -3.18
N ILE A 172 -16.96 -3.71 -2.89
CA ILE A 172 -17.32 -4.90 -3.68
C ILE A 172 -17.62 -4.51 -5.13
N GLY A 173 -18.38 -3.43 -5.34
CA GLY A 173 -18.72 -2.97 -6.68
C GLY A 173 -17.51 -2.62 -7.57
N ALA A 174 -16.36 -2.30 -6.97
CA ALA A 174 -15.12 -2.08 -7.72
C ALA A 174 -14.67 -3.33 -8.51
N LEU A 175 -14.99 -4.53 -8.05
CA LEU A 175 -14.67 -5.79 -8.74
C LEU A 175 -15.41 -5.95 -10.07
N SER A 176 -16.49 -5.20 -10.28
CA SER A 176 -17.28 -5.20 -11.53
C SER A 176 -16.79 -4.15 -12.52
N VAL A 177 -15.98 -3.18 -12.08
CA VAL A 177 -15.39 -2.18 -12.97
C VAL A 177 -14.30 -2.86 -13.81
N ARG A 178 -14.32 -2.62 -15.12
CA ARG A 178 -13.30 -3.10 -16.06
C ARG A 178 -12.60 -1.89 -16.64
N LEU A 179 -11.27 -1.90 -16.61
CA LEU A 179 -10.44 -0.84 -17.17
C LEU A 179 -9.79 -1.35 -18.45
N THR A 180 -9.98 -0.63 -19.56
CA THR A 180 -9.23 -0.92 -20.79
C THR A 180 -7.78 -0.45 -20.64
N PRO A 181 -6.85 -0.94 -21.47
CA PRO A 181 -5.46 -0.44 -21.46
C PRO A 181 -5.37 1.08 -21.63
N GLU A 182 -6.23 1.67 -22.45
CA GLU A 182 -6.28 3.12 -22.70
C GLU A 182 -6.78 3.88 -21.46
N GLU A 183 -7.82 3.37 -20.79
CA GLU A 183 -8.33 3.95 -19.54
C GLU A 183 -7.31 3.84 -18.39
N MET A 184 -6.55 2.75 -18.35
CA MET A 184 -5.44 2.59 -17.39
C MET A 184 -4.37 3.65 -17.63
N VAL A 185 -3.92 3.84 -18.87
CA VAL A 185 -2.94 4.89 -19.23
C VAL A 185 -3.48 6.28 -18.91
N GLU A 186 -4.75 6.54 -19.23
CA GLU A 186 -5.43 7.81 -18.93
C GLU A 186 -5.44 8.08 -17.41
N LEU A 187 -5.89 7.11 -16.59
CA LEU A 187 -5.89 7.22 -15.13
C LEU A 187 -4.51 7.48 -14.55
N GLU A 188 -3.52 6.74 -15.02
CA GLU A 188 -2.15 6.85 -14.56
C GLU A 188 -1.51 8.18 -14.95
N SER A 189 -1.93 8.79 -16.05
CA SER A 189 -1.48 10.13 -16.44
C SER A 189 -1.95 11.22 -15.47
N PHE A 190 -3.12 11.04 -14.84
CA PHE A 190 -3.66 12.00 -13.87
C PHE A 190 -2.89 11.99 -12.56
N ALA A 191 -2.48 10.80 -12.13
CA ALA A 191 -1.84 10.56 -10.84
C ALA A 191 -0.44 9.94 -11.02
N SER A 192 0.32 10.45 -11.97
CA SER A 192 1.74 10.11 -12.07
C SER A 192 2.45 10.45 -10.75
N GLU A 193 3.48 9.69 -10.38
CA GLU A 193 4.17 9.89 -9.09
C GLU A 193 4.66 11.33 -8.90
N LYS A 194 5.12 11.98 -9.98
CA LYS A 194 5.53 13.39 -9.99
C LYS A 194 4.37 14.39 -10.00
N GLY A 195 3.17 13.92 -10.33
CA GLY A 195 1.94 14.71 -10.37
C GLY A 195 1.31 14.91 -8.99
N VAL A 196 1.47 13.97 -8.06
CA VAL A 196 0.96 14.10 -6.69
C VAL A 196 1.86 15.02 -5.86
N LYS A 197 1.28 16.03 -5.22
CA LYS A 197 2.02 16.96 -4.35
C LYS A 197 1.96 16.56 -2.88
N GLY A 198 3.13 16.61 -2.24
CA GLY A 198 3.34 16.23 -0.84
C GLY A 198 3.74 14.77 -0.66
N ASP A 199 4.62 14.53 0.31
CA ASP A 199 5.04 13.20 0.73
C ASP A 199 3.95 12.42 1.48
N ARG A 200 4.11 11.09 1.56
CA ARG A 200 3.25 10.20 2.36
C ARG A 200 3.29 10.53 3.85
N TYR A 201 4.43 11.01 4.35
CA TYR A 201 4.70 11.28 5.76
C TYR A 201 5.49 12.58 5.93
N VAL A 202 5.34 13.23 7.10
CA VAL A 202 6.00 14.51 7.46
C VAL A 202 7.49 14.34 7.72
N ASN A 203 7.89 13.19 8.23
CA ASN A 203 9.24 12.91 8.71
C ASN A 203 9.66 11.50 8.29
N ILE A 204 10.96 11.34 8.02
CA ILE A 204 11.67 10.06 7.82
C ILE A 204 11.53 9.13 9.05
N ALA A 205 11.04 9.62 10.19
CA ALA A 205 10.82 8.82 11.40
C ALA A 205 9.74 7.71 11.26
N VAL A 206 8.85 7.79 10.27
CA VAL A 206 7.95 6.67 9.96
C VAL A 206 8.73 5.66 9.11
N SER A 207 8.88 4.44 9.61
CA SER A 207 9.52 3.37 8.85
C SER A 207 8.61 2.96 7.70
N THR A 208 9.14 3.07 6.49
CA THR A 208 8.57 2.63 5.23
C THR A 208 9.56 1.71 4.55
N TRP A 209 9.19 1.13 3.41
CA TRP A 209 10.13 0.36 2.59
C TRP A 209 11.44 1.13 2.26
N LYS A 210 11.42 2.47 2.22
CA LYS A 210 12.60 3.30 1.88
C LYS A 210 13.70 3.32 2.94
N ASN A 211 13.38 3.05 4.21
CA ASN A 211 14.30 3.15 5.34
C ASN A 211 14.23 1.94 6.28
N SER A 212 13.79 0.80 5.75
CA SER A 212 13.59 -0.45 6.48
C SER A 212 14.72 -1.47 6.30
N GLU A 213 15.89 -1.02 5.85
CA GLU A 213 17.09 -1.87 5.81
C GLU A 213 17.36 -2.48 7.19
N THR A 214 17.46 -3.81 7.22
CA THR A 214 17.76 -4.57 8.44
C THR A 214 19.27 -4.85 8.55
N PRO A 215 19.84 -4.87 9.77
CA PRO A 215 21.24 -5.25 9.95
C PRO A 215 21.54 -6.66 9.40
N PRO A 216 22.74 -6.90 8.85
CA PRO A 216 23.12 -8.22 8.36
C PRO A 216 23.18 -9.24 9.51
N LEU A 217 23.00 -10.52 9.20
CA LEU A 217 23.11 -11.60 10.21
C LEU A 217 24.44 -11.56 10.98
N SER A 218 25.53 -11.15 10.33
CA SER A 218 26.86 -11.07 10.95
C SER A 218 26.97 -10.04 12.08
N SER A 219 26.07 -9.06 12.18
CA SER A 219 26.08 -8.10 13.28
C SER A 219 25.33 -8.58 14.53
N TRP A 220 24.63 -9.72 14.45
CA TRP A 220 23.88 -10.26 15.58
C TRP A 220 24.82 -10.89 16.62
N LYS A 221 24.62 -10.54 17.89
CA LYS A 221 25.30 -11.18 19.02
C LYS A 221 24.25 -11.91 19.84
N ALA A 222 24.37 -13.24 19.92
CA ALA A 222 23.58 -14.04 20.85
C ALA A 222 23.94 -13.62 22.28
N SER A 223 22.98 -13.08 23.01
CA SER A 223 23.07 -12.80 24.45
C SER A 223 22.76 -14.05 25.26
#